data_AF-A0A9Q8ZAE0-F1
#
_entry.id   AF-A0A9Q8ZAE0-F1
#
_cell.length_a   1.000
_cell.length_b   1.000
_cell.length_c   1.000
_cell.angle_alpha   90.00
_cell.angle_beta   90.00
_cell.angle_gamma   90.00
#
_symmetry.space_group_name_H-M   'P 1'
#
loop_
_entity.id
_entity.type
_entity.pdbx_description
1 polymer ?
#
loop_
_entity_poly.entity_id
_entity_poly.type
_entity_poly.pdbx_seq_one_letter_code
_entity_poly.pdbx_strand_id
1 'polypeptide(L)'
;MRIQIHDPNTKPPTRPPPALTLEEFSNKVFNPPIPVYLPWNLTAQEFSQLLDSPIDKPAFKFPALRNWLSGLIKALDAQQDEAHPFHKKPYRLEELAVESVDWFDKENHARLGYMKIQSEIRNGPGDDEWIPGAAFLRGGSVAILVIVQPTDASGEAEKQVILTVQPRPAVSSLAFTEIPAGMLDDSGCFTGTAARELKEEAHLEVNQSDLLDLSELALPQGSSDNLSGTEQLRAAMYPSPGGCDEFMKLYLYQKRLSRSHMEWLKDRATGLEHEGERIRLKLVPLDALWREAARDGKTLAALALYENLLQEGRIPDMPDEQAGEPRL
;
A
#
# COMPACT_ATOMS: atom_id res chain seq x y z
N MET A 1 13.03 -18.87 29.07
CA MET A 1 12.26 -19.34 27.90
C MET A 1 11.89 -20.80 28.12
N ARG A 2 10.60 -21.15 28.07
CA ARG A 2 10.12 -22.55 28.14
C ARG A 2 9.42 -22.84 26.80
N ILE A 3 9.95 -23.77 26.03
CA ILE A 3 9.42 -24.14 24.70
C ILE A 3 9.19 -25.65 24.70
N GLN A 4 8.05 -26.07 24.16
CA GLN A 4 7.77 -27.46 23.83
C GLN A 4 7.94 -27.63 22.31
N ILE A 5 8.87 -28.49 21.91
CA ILE A 5 9.12 -28.80 20.50
C ILE A 5 8.31 -30.06 20.15
N HIS A 6 7.40 -29.94 19.20
CA HIS A 6 6.54 -31.04 18.75
C HIS A 6 7.07 -31.74 17.49
N ASP A 7 7.79 -31.02 16.63
CA ASP A 7 8.31 -31.53 15.35
C ASP A 7 9.71 -30.92 15.08
N PRO A 8 10.76 -31.72 14.84
CA PRO A 8 12.10 -31.23 14.51
C PRO A 8 12.23 -30.62 13.11
N ASN A 9 11.18 -30.68 12.28
CA ASN A 9 11.10 -30.12 10.92
C ASN A 9 12.21 -30.64 9.99
N THR A 10 12.10 -31.91 9.58
CA THR A 10 13.03 -32.48 8.58
C THR A 10 12.70 -31.95 7.19
N LYS A 11 13.65 -31.24 6.55
CA LYS A 11 13.50 -30.77 5.17
C LYS A 11 13.17 -31.96 4.25
N PRO A 12 12.10 -31.89 3.43
CA PRO A 12 11.82 -32.92 2.45
C PRO A 12 13.03 -33.12 1.54
N PRO A 13 13.41 -34.37 1.20
CA PRO A 13 14.62 -34.66 0.44
C PRO A 13 14.56 -34.12 -0.99
N THR A 14 13.36 -33.85 -1.51
CA THR A 14 13.13 -33.34 -2.87
C THR A 14 12.08 -32.23 -2.84
N ARG A 15 12.33 -31.17 -3.62
CA ARG A 15 11.32 -30.15 -3.91
C ARG A 15 10.15 -30.81 -4.67
N PRO A 16 8.88 -30.45 -4.38
CA PRO A 16 7.75 -30.91 -5.19
C PRO A 16 7.95 -30.55 -6.67
N PRO A 17 7.39 -31.31 -7.63
CA PRO A 17 7.37 -30.88 -9.02
C PRO A 17 6.59 -29.55 -9.16
N PRO A 18 6.83 -28.77 -10.23
CA PRO A 18 6.03 -27.59 -10.52
C PRO A 18 4.55 -27.97 -10.65
N ALA A 19 3.67 -27.13 -10.12
CA ALA A 19 2.23 -27.33 -10.15
C ALA A 19 1.63 -27.02 -11.54
N LEU A 20 2.26 -26.10 -12.26
CA LEU A 20 1.96 -25.76 -13.64
C LEU A 20 3.19 -25.11 -14.30
N THR A 21 3.07 -24.85 -15.60
CA THR A 21 4.06 -24.12 -16.38
C THR A 21 3.38 -22.91 -17.01
N LEU A 22 3.95 -21.72 -16.85
CA LEU A 22 3.48 -20.50 -17.48
C LEU A 22 4.14 -20.35 -18.86
N GLU A 23 3.39 -20.65 -19.90
CA GLU A 23 3.85 -20.57 -21.30
C GLU A 23 3.68 -19.15 -21.89
N GLU A 24 2.61 -18.47 -21.50
CA GLU A 24 2.28 -17.13 -22.00
C GLU A 24 1.61 -16.30 -20.90
N PHE A 25 1.91 -15.00 -20.85
CA PHE A 25 1.16 -14.04 -20.07
C PHE A 25 1.18 -12.65 -20.73
N SER A 26 0.02 -12.00 -20.82
CA SER A 26 -0.13 -10.66 -21.43
C SER A 26 0.46 -10.56 -22.84
N ASN A 27 0.19 -11.54 -23.71
CA ASN A 27 0.72 -11.68 -25.08
C ASN A 27 2.24 -11.91 -25.18
N LYS A 28 2.92 -12.17 -24.06
CA LYS A 28 4.33 -12.54 -24.04
C LYS A 28 4.47 -14.04 -23.88
N VAL A 29 5.04 -14.70 -24.89
CA VAL A 29 5.41 -16.11 -24.83
C VAL A 29 6.77 -16.25 -24.16
N PHE A 30 6.86 -17.15 -23.18
CA PHE A 30 8.09 -17.46 -22.48
C PHE A 30 8.81 -18.63 -23.15
N ASN A 31 10.11 -18.47 -23.39
CA ASN A 31 10.96 -19.52 -23.93
C ASN A 31 12.33 -19.53 -23.21
N PRO A 32 12.59 -20.52 -22.34
CA PRO A 32 11.70 -21.64 -21.99
C PRO A 32 10.45 -21.17 -21.20
N PRO A 33 9.38 -21.97 -21.17
CA PRO A 33 8.24 -21.74 -20.29
C PRO A 33 8.64 -21.72 -18.80
N ILE A 34 7.96 -20.91 -17.98
CA ILE A 34 8.34 -20.67 -16.59
C ILE A 34 7.67 -21.70 -15.67
N PRO A 35 8.39 -22.56 -14.95
CA PRO A 35 7.81 -23.43 -13.93
C PRO A 35 7.23 -22.63 -12.76
N VAL A 36 6.01 -23.00 -12.35
CA VAL A 36 5.31 -22.37 -11.22
C VAL A 36 5.07 -23.39 -10.10
N TYR A 37 5.46 -23.02 -8.88
CA TYR A 37 5.27 -23.82 -7.67
C TYR A 37 4.22 -23.16 -6.78
N LEU A 38 3.27 -23.94 -6.26
CA LEU A 38 2.15 -23.44 -5.46
C LEU A 38 2.12 -24.10 -4.08
N PRO A 39 1.65 -23.39 -3.04
CA PRO A 39 1.45 -23.96 -1.72
C PRO A 39 0.22 -24.87 -1.73
N TRP A 40 0.10 -25.70 -0.70
CA TRP A 40 -0.99 -26.68 -0.56
C TRP A 40 -2.40 -26.07 -0.59
N ASN A 41 -2.56 -24.78 -0.23
CA ASN A 41 -3.84 -24.08 -0.12
C ASN A 41 -4.14 -23.12 -1.30
N LEU A 42 -3.43 -23.25 -2.42
CA LEU A 42 -3.71 -22.56 -3.68
C LEU A 42 -3.65 -23.55 -4.85
N THR A 43 -4.78 -23.79 -5.50
CA THR A 43 -4.81 -24.70 -6.65
C THR A 43 -4.30 -24.03 -7.93
N ALA A 44 -3.85 -24.83 -8.91
CA ALA A 44 -3.46 -24.31 -10.23
C ALA A 44 -4.60 -23.55 -10.93
N GLN A 45 -5.85 -23.98 -10.75
CA GLN A 45 -7.01 -23.29 -11.31
C GLN A 45 -7.23 -21.92 -10.67
N GLU A 46 -7.11 -21.80 -9.34
CA GLU A 46 -7.22 -20.52 -8.64
C GLU A 46 -6.07 -19.58 -9.00
N PHE A 47 -4.85 -20.12 -9.14
CA PHE A 47 -3.71 -19.35 -9.64
C PHE A 47 -3.97 -18.81 -11.06
N SER A 48 -4.49 -19.64 -11.96
CA SER A 48 -4.88 -19.20 -13.31
C SER A 48 -5.91 -18.08 -13.24
N GLN A 49 -6.96 -18.21 -12.41
CA GLN A 49 -7.98 -17.18 -12.24
C GLN A 49 -7.41 -15.84 -11.75
N LEU A 50 -6.43 -15.87 -10.82
CA LEU A 50 -5.72 -14.66 -10.37
C LEU A 50 -4.99 -13.95 -11.50
N LEU A 51 -4.44 -14.72 -12.46
CA LEU A 51 -3.77 -14.16 -13.62
C LEU A 51 -4.73 -13.78 -14.74
N ASP A 52 -5.80 -14.53 -15.01
CA ASP A 52 -6.67 -14.33 -16.18
C ASP A 52 -7.76 -13.29 -15.96
N SER A 53 -8.12 -13.02 -14.71
CA SER A 53 -9.18 -12.06 -14.39
C SER A 53 -8.83 -10.65 -14.84
N PRO A 54 -9.82 -9.89 -15.35
CA PRO A 54 -9.58 -8.53 -15.78
C PRO A 54 -9.28 -7.63 -14.56
N ILE A 55 -8.52 -6.56 -14.79
CA ILE A 55 -7.97 -5.71 -13.72
C ILE A 55 -9.08 -5.03 -12.89
N ASP A 56 -10.20 -4.69 -13.53
CA ASP A 56 -11.38 -4.06 -12.91
C ASP A 56 -12.27 -5.05 -12.13
N LYS A 57 -12.05 -6.36 -12.31
CA LYS A 57 -12.75 -7.41 -11.57
C LYS A 57 -11.80 -8.56 -11.25
N PRO A 58 -10.82 -8.34 -10.36
CA PRO A 58 -9.82 -9.34 -10.03
C PRO A 58 -10.44 -10.54 -9.31
N ALA A 59 -9.96 -11.74 -9.62
CA ALA A 59 -10.33 -12.93 -8.85
C ALA A 59 -9.99 -12.74 -7.38
N PHE A 60 -10.91 -13.18 -6.52
CA PHE A 60 -10.75 -13.15 -5.05
C PHE A 60 -10.44 -11.76 -4.48
N LYS A 61 -10.77 -10.68 -5.20
CA LYS A 61 -10.44 -9.29 -4.82
C LYS A 61 -8.94 -9.07 -4.59
N PHE A 62 -8.11 -9.81 -5.33
CA PHE A 62 -6.66 -9.82 -5.15
C PHE A 62 -5.94 -9.54 -6.48
N PRO A 63 -5.85 -8.27 -6.90
CA PRO A 63 -5.19 -7.91 -8.16
C PRO A 63 -3.65 -7.96 -8.07
N ALA A 64 -3.09 -8.08 -6.86
CA ALA A 64 -1.67 -7.89 -6.58
C ALA A 64 -0.76 -8.83 -7.38
N LEU A 65 -1.10 -10.12 -7.50
CA LEU A 65 -0.30 -11.07 -8.29
C LEU A 65 -0.20 -10.69 -9.77
N ARG A 66 -1.35 -10.43 -10.42
CA ARG A 66 -1.38 -10.03 -11.83
C ARG A 66 -0.64 -8.70 -12.04
N ASN A 67 -0.90 -7.72 -11.18
CA ASN A 67 -0.25 -6.40 -11.26
C ASN A 67 1.27 -6.51 -11.11
N TRP A 68 1.74 -7.25 -10.12
CA TRP A 68 3.16 -7.48 -9.89
C TRP A 68 3.80 -8.20 -11.07
N LEU A 69 3.21 -9.29 -11.57
CA LEU A 69 3.77 -10.05 -12.70
C LEU A 69 3.80 -9.22 -13.99
N SER A 70 2.73 -8.46 -14.28
CA SER A 70 2.69 -7.53 -15.41
C SER A 70 3.75 -6.43 -15.28
N GLY A 71 3.95 -5.87 -14.08
CA GLY A 71 4.97 -4.86 -13.81
C GLY A 71 6.39 -5.42 -13.99
N LEU A 72 6.66 -6.59 -13.41
CA LEU A 72 7.95 -7.27 -13.53
C LEU A 72 8.29 -7.57 -14.99
N ILE A 73 7.35 -8.14 -15.76
CA ILE A 73 7.60 -8.46 -17.16
C ILE A 73 7.94 -7.22 -17.98
N LYS A 74 7.23 -6.10 -17.77
CA LYS A 74 7.54 -4.82 -18.42
C LYS A 74 8.94 -4.32 -18.05
N ALA A 75 9.32 -4.40 -16.77
CA ALA A 75 10.66 -4.02 -16.33
C ALA A 75 11.75 -4.94 -16.93
N LEU A 76 11.48 -6.24 -17.04
CA LEU A 76 12.41 -7.15 -17.71
C LEU A 76 12.53 -6.86 -19.20
N ASP A 77 11.45 -6.44 -19.87
CA ASP A 77 11.47 -6.03 -21.29
C ASP A 77 12.13 -4.67 -21.52
N ALA A 78 12.10 -3.76 -20.54
CA ALA A 78 12.79 -2.48 -20.59
C ALA A 78 14.30 -2.64 -20.84
N GLN A 79 14.87 -3.78 -20.44
CA GLN A 79 16.28 -4.11 -20.66
C GLN A 79 16.66 -4.25 -22.14
N GLN A 80 15.69 -4.34 -23.07
CA GLN A 80 15.97 -4.33 -24.51
C GLN A 80 16.46 -2.97 -25.02
N ASP A 81 16.21 -1.89 -24.28
CA ASP A 81 16.74 -0.55 -24.57
C ASP A 81 18.26 -0.51 -24.27
N GLU A 82 19.08 -0.08 -25.24
CA GLU A 82 20.53 0.06 -25.09
C GLU A 82 20.94 0.99 -23.94
N ALA A 83 20.08 1.96 -23.59
CA ALA A 83 20.29 2.87 -22.47
C ALA A 83 20.02 2.22 -21.10
N HIS A 84 19.37 1.06 -21.05
CA HIS A 84 19.02 0.40 -19.80
C HIS A 84 20.29 -0.09 -19.06
N PRO A 85 20.42 0.13 -17.72
CA PRO A 85 21.61 -0.27 -16.97
C PRO A 85 21.99 -1.76 -17.11
N PHE A 86 20.98 -2.61 -17.30
CA PHE A 86 21.14 -4.06 -17.44
C PHE A 86 21.06 -4.58 -18.88
N HIS A 87 21.08 -3.70 -19.90
CA HIS A 87 20.98 -4.11 -21.31
C HIS A 87 22.00 -5.17 -21.74
N LYS A 88 23.26 -5.00 -21.32
CA LYS A 88 24.37 -5.89 -21.70
C LYS A 88 24.21 -7.32 -21.19
N LYS A 89 23.51 -7.50 -20.07
CA LYS A 89 23.24 -8.79 -19.42
C LYS A 89 21.81 -8.72 -18.84
N PRO A 90 20.78 -8.99 -19.66
CA PRO A 90 19.41 -8.79 -19.27
C PRO A 90 18.92 -9.93 -18.38
N TYR A 91 18.27 -9.59 -17.28
CA TYR A 91 17.60 -10.53 -16.40
C TYR A 91 16.36 -11.15 -17.06
N ARG A 92 16.04 -12.37 -16.65
CA ARG A 92 14.86 -13.13 -17.04
C ARG A 92 14.25 -13.79 -15.80
N LEU A 93 12.93 -13.91 -15.81
CA LEU A 93 12.21 -14.71 -14.83
C LEU A 93 12.34 -16.18 -15.23
N GLU A 94 13.06 -16.96 -14.43
CA GLU A 94 13.33 -18.39 -14.68
C GLU A 94 12.36 -19.28 -13.90
N GLU A 95 11.87 -18.82 -12.74
CA GLU A 95 10.97 -19.57 -11.88
C GLU A 95 10.07 -18.66 -11.05
N LEU A 96 8.83 -19.10 -10.79
CA LEU A 96 7.92 -18.46 -9.84
C LEU A 96 7.44 -19.46 -8.79
N ALA A 97 7.79 -19.25 -7.52
CA ALA A 97 7.23 -20.00 -6.41
C ALA A 97 6.31 -19.10 -5.58
N VAL A 98 5.06 -19.52 -5.42
CA VAL A 98 4.19 -19.02 -4.35
C VAL A 98 4.49 -19.86 -3.11
N GLU A 99 5.05 -19.24 -2.07
CA GLU A 99 5.45 -19.96 -0.85
C GLU A 99 4.29 -20.07 0.14
N SER A 100 3.44 -19.04 0.21
CA SER A 100 2.28 -19.02 1.10
C SER A 100 1.20 -18.07 0.59
N VAL A 101 -0.04 -18.39 0.91
CA VAL A 101 -1.19 -17.50 0.74
C VAL A 101 -2.05 -17.46 1.99
N ASP A 102 -2.52 -16.28 2.33
CA ASP A 102 -3.43 -16.04 3.44
C ASP A 102 -4.82 -15.67 2.90
N TRP A 103 -5.75 -16.60 3.01
CA TRP A 103 -7.14 -16.38 2.63
C TRP A 103 -7.89 -15.72 3.78
N PHE A 104 -8.58 -14.62 3.49
CA PHE A 104 -9.48 -13.98 4.46
C PHE A 104 -10.88 -14.59 4.42
N ASP A 105 -11.25 -15.17 3.27
CA ASP A 105 -12.46 -15.98 3.10
C ASP A 105 -12.23 -17.04 2.03
N LYS A 106 -11.71 -18.20 2.45
CA LYS A 106 -11.49 -19.36 1.58
C LYS A 106 -12.78 -20.14 1.35
N GLU A 107 -13.61 -20.30 2.38
CA GLU A 107 -14.81 -21.14 2.33
C GLU A 107 -15.78 -20.67 1.24
N ASN A 108 -15.93 -19.35 1.08
CA ASN A 108 -16.75 -18.76 0.02
C ASN A 108 -15.95 -18.40 -1.23
N HIS A 109 -14.65 -18.73 -1.28
CA HIS A 109 -13.73 -18.31 -2.35
C HIS A 109 -13.87 -16.82 -2.68
N ALA A 110 -13.98 -15.98 -1.65
CA ALA A 110 -14.39 -14.59 -1.82
C ALA A 110 -13.22 -13.61 -1.71
N ARG A 111 -12.22 -13.92 -0.87
CA ARG A 111 -11.16 -12.94 -0.56
C ARG A 111 -9.82 -13.58 -0.23
N LEU A 112 -8.84 -13.31 -1.09
CA LEU A 112 -7.43 -13.54 -0.78
C LEU A 112 -6.83 -12.25 -0.21
N GLY A 113 -6.05 -12.38 0.88
CA GLY A 113 -5.51 -11.24 1.63
C GLY A 113 -4.05 -10.95 1.31
N TYR A 114 -3.21 -11.98 1.39
CA TYR A 114 -1.76 -11.85 1.20
C TYR A 114 -1.18 -13.03 0.43
N MET A 115 -0.08 -12.79 -0.26
CA MET A 115 0.69 -13.82 -0.95
C MET A 115 2.18 -13.57 -0.80
N LYS A 116 2.94 -14.57 -0.36
CA LYS A 116 4.41 -14.52 -0.38
C LYS A 116 4.92 -15.28 -1.60
N ILE A 117 5.76 -14.63 -2.38
CA ILE A 117 6.41 -15.24 -3.54
C ILE A 117 7.92 -15.24 -3.40
N GLN A 118 8.54 -16.20 -4.08
CA GLN A 118 9.96 -16.32 -4.29
C GLN A 118 10.17 -16.65 -5.76
N SER A 119 10.75 -15.72 -6.51
CA SER A 119 11.12 -15.92 -7.91
C SER A 119 12.61 -16.17 -8.06
N GLU A 120 12.98 -16.93 -9.09
CA GLU A 120 14.35 -16.94 -9.60
C GLU A 120 14.44 -15.98 -10.79
N ILE A 121 15.28 -14.95 -10.64
CA ILE A 121 15.50 -13.94 -11.68
C ILE A 121 17.00 -13.84 -11.94
N ARG A 122 17.44 -14.20 -13.15
CA ARG A 122 18.86 -14.39 -13.51
C ARG A 122 19.16 -13.87 -14.92
N ASN A 123 20.42 -13.64 -15.24
CA ASN A 123 20.85 -13.18 -16.58
C ASN A 123 20.78 -14.26 -17.69
N GLY A 124 20.29 -15.45 -17.33
CA GLY A 124 20.03 -16.56 -18.23
C GLY A 124 20.13 -17.90 -17.49
N PRO A 125 19.76 -19.02 -18.14
CA PRO A 125 19.89 -20.35 -17.55
C PRO A 125 21.35 -20.70 -17.26
N GLY A 126 21.68 -20.92 -15.98
CA GLY A 126 23.01 -21.35 -15.54
C GLY A 126 24.00 -20.23 -15.24
N ASP A 127 23.59 -18.95 -15.33
CA ASP A 127 24.42 -17.83 -14.91
C ASP A 127 24.44 -17.67 -13.37
N ASP A 128 25.60 -17.21 -12.86
CA ASP A 128 25.84 -16.97 -11.42
C ASP A 128 25.23 -15.64 -10.93
N GLU A 129 24.87 -14.73 -11.84
CA GLU A 129 24.29 -13.42 -11.51
C GLU A 129 22.76 -13.50 -11.39
N TRP A 130 22.25 -13.15 -10.21
CA TRP A 130 20.82 -13.18 -9.87
C TRP A 130 20.43 -11.93 -9.07
N ILE A 131 19.15 -11.58 -9.11
CA ILE A 131 18.55 -10.56 -8.24
C ILE A 131 17.51 -11.17 -7.29
N PRO A 132 17.31 -10.59 -6.08
CA PRO A 132 16.29 -11.08 -5.16
C PRO A 132 14.90 -11.06 -5.79
N GLY A 133 14.27 -12.23 -5.89
CA GLY A 133 12.90 -12.39 -6.39
C GLY A 133 11.85 -12.56 -5.28
N ALA A 134 12.21 -12.31 -4.02
CA ALA A 134 11.28 -12.40 -2.90
C ALA A 134 10.35 -11.19 -2.89
N ALA A 135 9.04 -11.41 -2.82
CA ALA A 135 8.08 -10.34 -2.61
C ALA A 135 6.89 -10.77 -1.75
N PHE A 136 6.45 -9.86 -0.89
CA PHE A 136 5.18 -9.93 -0.19
C PHE A 136 4.14 -9.12 -0.96
N LEU A 137 3.14 -9.82 -1.50
CA LEU A 137 2.08 -9.24 -2.29
C LEU A 137 0.88 -8.96 -1.39
N ARG A 138 0.51 -7.69 -1.31
CA ARG A 138 -0.66 -7.18 -0.60
C ARG A 138 -1.44 -6.15 -1.41
N GLY A 139 -0.87 -5.61 -2.49
CA GLY A 139 -1.51 -4.62 -3.35
C GLY A 139 -1.40 -3.18 -2.83
N GLY A 140 -2.06 -2.27 -3.55
CA GLY A 140 -1.99 -0.83 -3.29
C GLY A 140 -2.83 -0.37 -2.11
N SER A 141 -2.38 0.71 -1.49
CA SER A 141 -3.02 1.35 -0.35
C SER A 141 -3.06 2.88 -0.50
N VAL A 142 -3.72 3.54 0.44
CA VAL A 142 -3.83 4.99 0.56
C VAL A 142 -3.54 5.41 1.99
N ALA A 143 -3.02 6.61 2.16
CA ALA A 143 -2.96 7.29 3.44
C ALA A 143 -3.36 8.75 3.28
N ILE A 144 -3.99 9.32 4.31
CA ILE A 144 -4.58 10.66 4.24
C ILE A 144 -4.00 11.52 5.34
N LEU A 145 -3.29 12.59 4.96
CA LEU A 145 -2.96 13.69 5.84
C LEU A 145 -4.22 14.53 6.05
N VAL A 146 -4.88 14.35 7.19
CA VAL A 146 -6.13 15.03 7.54
C VAL A 146 -5.79 16.27 8.37
N ILE A 147 -5.88 17.45 7.78
CA ILE A 147 -5.65 18.73 8.43
C ILE A 147 -6.98 19.40 8.73
N VAL A 148 -7.19 19.75 10.00
CA VAL A 148 -8.38 20.46 10.48
C VAL A 148 -8.00 21.78 11.14
N GLN A 149 -8.87 22.77 11.01
CA GLN A 149 -8.65 24.09 11.60
C GLN A 149 -9.99 24.69 12.08
N PRO A 150 -10.02 25.43 13.20
CA PRO A 150 -11.20 26.21 13.58
C PRO A 150 -11.67 27.15 12.47
N THR A 151 -12.99 27.31 12.31
CA THR A 151 -13.59 28.19 11.29
C THR A 151 -13.19 29.65 11.43
N ASP A 152 -12.96 30.12 12.66
CA ASP A 152 -12.56 31.49 13.01
C ASP A 152 -11.04 31.72 12.96
N ALA A 153 -10.25 30.67 12.75
CA ALA A 153 -8.79 30.76 12.74
C ALA A 153 -8.24 31.18 11.37
N SER A 154 -7.13 31.90 11.40
CA SER A 154 -6.38 32.34 10.23
C SER A 154 -4.91 31.90 10.33
N GLY A 155 -4.26 31.77 9.17
CA GLY A 155 -2.88 31.29 9.07
C GLY A 155 -2.71 29.82 9.49
N GLU A 156 -1.50 29.45 9.88
CA GLU A 156 -1.10 28.05 10.10
C GLU A 156 -1.16 27.61 11.57
N ALA A 157 -1.16 28.55 12.53
CA ALA A 157 -0.90 28.28 13.94
C ALA A 157 -1.93 27.37 14.63
N GLU A 158 -3.17 27.35 14.13
CA GLU A 158 -4.25 26.54 14.70
C GLU A 158 -4.58 25.29 13.85
N LYS A 159 -3.75 24.95 12.86
CA LYS A 159 -3.90 23.70 12.13
C LYS A 159 -3.52 22.52 13.00
N GLN A 160 -4.42 21.55 13.04
CA GLN A 160 -4.21 20.27 13.72
C GLN A 160 -4.34 19.14 12.72
N VAL A 161 -3.69 18.03 13.03
CA VAL A 161 -3.69 16.81 12.22
C VAL A 161 -4.40 15.71 12.98
N ILE A 162 -5.33 15.04 12.31
CA ILE A 162 -5.98 13.84 12.84
C ILE A 162 -5.08 12.64 12.58
N LEU A 163 -4.65 12.00 13.67
CA LEU A 163 -3.96 10.73 13.68
C LEU A 163 -4.88 9.65 14.24
N THR A 164 -4.50 8.41 13.96
CA THR A 164 -5.07 7.20 14.53
C THR A 164 -4.04 6.52 15.42
N VAL A 165 -4.50 5.87 16.47
CA VAL A 165 -3.72 5.00 17.35
C VAL A 165 -4.31 3.60 17.25
N GLN A 166 -3.57 2.69 16.65
CA GLN A 166 -4.06 1.37 16.27
C GLN A 166 -3.01 0.26 16.47
N PRO A 167 -3.43 -1.01 16.62
CA PRO A 167 -2.50 -2.11 16.79
C PRO A 167 -1.76 -2.42 15.49
N ARG A 168 -0.43 -2.47 15.58
CA ARG A 168 0.48 -2.92 14.53
C ARG A 168 1.36 -4.06 15.06
N PRO A 169 0.83 -5.30 15.15
CA PRO A 169 1.58 -6.45 15.66
C PRO A 169 2.88 -6.73 14.89
N ALA A 170 2.91 -6.41 13.59
CA ALA A 170 4.10 -6.57 12.73
C ALA A 170 5.32 -5.77 13.23
N VAL A 171 5.11 -4.67 13.96
CA VAL A 171 6.17 -3.88 14.60
C VAL A 171 6.14 -3.99 16.12
N SER A 172 5.45 -5.01 16.66
CA SER A 172 5.29 -5.26 18.10
C SER A 172 4.68 -4.09 18.89
N SER A 173 3.78 -3.32 18.26
CA SER A 173 3.04 -2.24 18.92
C SER A 173 1.54 -2.50 18.92
N LEU A 174 0.87 -2.22 20.03
CA LEU A 174 -0.59 -2.25 20.14
C LEU A 174 -1.22 -0.85 20.13
N ALA A 175 -0.41 0.20 20.14
CA ALA A 175 -0.83 1.59 20.16
C ALA A 175 0.11 2.42 19.27
N PHE A 176 0.13 2.12 17.98
CA PHE A 176 0.97 2.79 17.01
C PHE A 176 0.27 4.03 16.46
N THR A 177 0.92 5.19 16.57
CA THR A 177 0.40 6.48 16.12
C THR A 177 0.77 6.74 14.67
N GLU A 178 -0.22 7.00 13.82
CA GLU A 178 -0.07 7.14 12.36
C GLU A 178 -1.25 7.88 11.72
N ILE A 179 -1.06 8.47 10.54
CA ILE A 179 -2.18 9.00 9.75
C ILE A 179 -3.14 7.88 9.31
N PRO A 180 -4.45 8.18 9.15
CA PRO A 180 -5.43 7.23 8.61
C PRO A 180 -4.98 6.62 7.28
N ALA A 181 -5.19 5.32 7.11
CA ALA A 181 -4.77 4.58 5.93
C ALA A 181 -5.69 3.40 5.64
N GLY A 182 -5.79 2.99 4.37
CA GLY A 182 -6.64 1.89 3.94
C GLY A 182 -6.15 1.24 2.65
N MET A 183 -6.60 0.01 2.39
CA MET A 183 -6.35 -0.63 1.09
C MET A 183 -7.22 0.02 0.00
N LEU A 184 -6.69 0.07 -1.23
CA LEU A 184 -7.51 0.41 -2.39
C LEU A 184 -8.54 -0.70 -2.63
N ASP A 185 -9.71 -0.33 -3.15
CA ASP A 185 -10.71 -1.30 -3.59
C ASP A 185 -10.38 -1.85 -4.99
N ASP A 186 -11.20 -2.80 -5.45
CA ASP A 186 -11.04 -3.46 -6.75
C ASP A 186 -11.09 -2.48 -7.94
N SER A 187 -11.66 -1.29 -7.77
CA SER A 187 -11.75 -0.24 -8.79
C SER A 187 -10.58 0.75 -8.75
N GLY A 188 -9.64 0.57 -7.82
CA GLY A 188 -8.57 1.53 -7.57
C GLY A 188 -9.06 2.87 -7.03
N CYS A 189 -10.32 2.92 -6.57
CA CYS A 189 -10.95 4.12 -6.07
C CYS A 189 -10.72 4.29 -4.57
N PHE A 190 -10.60 5.55 -4.16
CA PHE A 190 -10.67 5.94 -2.76
C PHE A 190 -12.13 5.86 -2.29
N THR A 191 -12.57 4.69 -1.85
CA THR A 191 -13.74 4.55 -0.95
C THR A 191 -13.48 3.43 0.06
N GLY A 192 -12.26 3.44 0.61
CA GLY A 192 -11.76 2.42 1.52
C GLY A 192 -12.08 2.67 2.99
N THR A 193 -11.62 1.73 3.82
CA THR A 193 -11.70 1.72 5.28
C THR A 193 -11.31 3.05 5.94
N ALA A 194 -10.34 3.80 5.39
CA ALA A 194 -9.92 5.10 5.93
C ALA A 194 -11.04 6.16 5.92
N ALA A 195 -11.85 6.23 4.86
CA ALA A 195 -12.98 7.16 4.80
C ALA A 195 -14.08 6.77 5.80
N ARG A 196 -14.33 5.47 5.94
CA ARG A 196 -15.27 4.93 6.94
C ARG A 196 -14.79 5.25 8.36
N GLU A 197 -13.51 5.02 8.67
CA GLU A 197 -12.90 5.37 9.95
C GLU A 197 -13.02 6.87 10.26
N LEU A 198 -12.75 7.75 9.28
CA LEU A 198 -12.93 9.20 9.47
C LEU A 198 -14.40 9.60 9.70
N LYS A 199 -15.35 8.92 9.08
CA LYS A 199 -16.77 9.16 9.31
C LYS A 199 -17.24 8.67 10.69
N GLU A 200 -16.84 7.46 11.07
CA GLU A 200 -17.24 6.81 12.33
C GLU A 200 -16.59 7.51 13.54
N GLU A 201 -15.29 7.78 13.44
CA GLU A 201 -14.48 8.26 14.56
C GLU A 201 -14.38 9.78 14.63
N ALA A 202 -14.29 10.46 13.48
CA ALA A 202 -14.09 11.92 13.43
C ALA A 202 -15.34 12.70 12.99
N HIS A 203 -16.41 12.03 12.56
CA HIS A 203 -17.57 12.65 11.92
C HIS A 203 -17.19 13.53 10.73
N LEU A 204 -16.20 13.09 9.96
CA LEU A 204 -15.79 13.72 8.72
C LEU A 204 -16.21 12.85 7.54
N GLU A 205 -17.14 13.34 6.74
CA GLU A 205 -17.48 12.73 5.46
C GLU A 205 -16.43 13.17 4.43
N VAL A 206 -15.65 12.20 3.94
CA VAL A 206 -14.59 12.41 2.95
C VAL A 206 -15.03 11.82 1.64
N ASN A 207 -15.23 12.67 0.63
CA ASN A 207 -15.44 12.25 -0.74
C ASN A 207 -14.12 12.29 -1.51
N GLN A 208 -14.03 11.53 -2.61
CA GLN A 208 -12.85 11.53 -3.46
C GLN A 208 -12.53 12.92 -4.03
N SER A 209 -13.55 13.73 -4.31
CA SER A 209 -13.39 15.12 -4.77
C SER A 209 -12.74 16.04 -3.75
N ASP A 210 -12.77 15.66 -2.47
CA ASP A 210 -12.24 16.47 -1.36
C ASP A 210 -10.76 16.16 -1.10
N LEU A 211 -10.20 15.16 -1.79
CA LEU A 211 -8.83 14.72 -1.63
C LEU A 211 -7.93 15.32 -2.71
N LEU A 212 -6.80 15.86 -2.26
CA LEU A 212 -5.71 16.27 -3.13
C LEU A 212 -4.61 15.20 -3.15
N ASP A 213 -4.28 14.67 -4.32
CA ASP A 213 -3.25 13.65 -4.49
C ASP A 213 -1.85 14.28 -4.38
N LEU A 214 -1.23 14.20 -3.20
CA LEU A 214 0.12 14.73 -2.97
C LEU A 214 1.17 13.93 -3.76
N SER A 215 0.96 12.63 -3.94
CA SER A 215 1.89 11.78 -4.70
C SER A 215 1.93 12.17 -6.16
N GLU A 216 0.78 12.44 -6.77
CA GLU A 216 0.70 12.89 -8.16
C GLU A 216 1.23 14.32 -8.33
N LEU A 217 0.92 15.23 -7.41
CA LEU A 217 1.46 16.59 -7.45
C LEU A 217 2.99 16.61 -7.30
N ALA A 218 3.57 15.72 -6.49
CA ALA A 218 5.01 15.69 -6.27
C ALA A 218 5.82 15.29 -7.51
N LEU A 219 5.19 14.67 -8.52
CA LEU A 219 5.85 14.28 -9.76
C LEU A 219 5.60 15.34 -10.85
N PRO A 220 6.61 16.12 -11.27
CA PRO A 220 6.51 16.98 -12.44
C PRO A 220 5.95 16.25 -13.66
N GLN A 221 5.19 16.94 -14.50
CA GLN A 221 4.70 16.31 -15.74
C GLN A 221 5.88 15.86 -16.60
N GLY A 222 5.97 14.54 -16.83
CA GLY A 222 7.04 13.91 -17.61
C GLY A 222 8.31 13.54 -16.83
N SER A 223 8.36 13.74 -15.50
CA SER A 223 9.45 13.18 -14.69
C SER A 223 9.19 11.70 -14.38
N SER A 224 10.20 10.87 -14.61
CA SER A 224 10.24 9.51 -14.09
C SER A 224 11.48 9.33 -13.23
N ASP A 225 11.29 8.75 -12.04
CA ASP A 225 12.40 8.42 -11.12
C ASP A 225 13.15 7.15 -11.53
N ASN A 226 12.82 6.59 -12.70
CA ASN A 226 13.49 5.45 -13.30
C ASN A 226 14.41 5.87 -14.44
N LEU A 227 15.52 5.14 -14.57
CA LEU A 227 16.54 5.41 -15.58
C LEU A 227 16.07 5.07 -17.01
N SER A 228 14.97 4.33 -17.15
CA SER A 228 14.35 4.00 -18.44
C SER A 228 12.91 4.49 -18.49
N GLY A 229 12.59 5.36 -19.44
CA GLY A 229 11.23 5.88 -19.66
C GLY A 229 10.20 4.84 -20.12
N THR A 230 10.60 3.57 -20.25
CA THR A 230 9.69 2.45 -20.56
C THR A 230 9.08 1.80 -19.31
N GLU A 231 9.71 1.98 -18.14
CA GLU A 231 9.17 1.55 -16.87
C GLU A 231 8.10 2.54 -16.40
N GLN A 232 6.92 2.05 -16.02
CA GLN A 232 5.82 2.89 -15.54
C GLN A 232 5.47 2.52 -14.11
N LEU A 233 6.20 3.09 -13.16
CA LEU A 233 5.81 3.04 -11.75
C LEU A 233 4.58 3.91 -11.53
N ARG A 234 3.80 3.57 -10.49
CA ARG A 234 2.65 4.38 -10.11
C ARG A 234 3.13 5.66 -9.42
N ALA A 235 2.43 6.76 -9.65
CA ALA A 235 2.59 8.00 -8.88
C ALA A 235 2.15 7.78 -7.43
N ALA A 236 3.06 7.26 -6.61
CA ALA A 236 2.80 6.80 -5.25
C ALA A 236 4.13 6.67 -4.48
N MET A 237 4.03 6.66 -3.16
CA MET A 237 5.15 6.31 -2.28
C MET A 237 5.24 4.78 -2.16
N TYR A 238 6.45 4.22 -2.22
CA TYR A 238 6.70 2.79 -2.06
C TYR A 238 7.34 2.53 -0.68
N PRO A 239 6.63 1.93 0.29
CA PRO A 239 7.13 1.83 1.67
C PRO A 239 8.33 0.90 1.84
N SER A 240 8.38 -0.18 1.06
CA SER A 240 9.44 -1.21 1.14
C SER A 240 9.66 -1.89 -0.21
N PRO A 241 10.19 -1.17 -1.22
CA PRO A 241 10.27 -1.66 -2.61
C PRO A 241 11.23 -2.85 -2.78
N GLY A 242 12.05 -3.17 -1.78
CA GLY A 242 12.94 -4.33 -1.80
C GLY A 242 12.26 -5.68 -1.49
N GLY A 243 10.98 -5.70 -1.10
CA GLY A 243 10.31 -6.95 -0.74
C GLY A 243 8.79 -6.89 -0.60
N CYS A 244 8.14 -5.79 -0.99
CA CYS A 244 6.68 -5.64 -0.94
C CYS A 244 6.20 -4.96 -2.24
N ASP A 245 5.07 -5.42 -2.80
CA ASP A 245 4.47 -4.77 -3.98
C ASP A 245 3.66 -3.51 -3.64
N GLU A 246 3.50 -3.21 -2.35
CA GLU A 246 2.70 -2.09 -1.88
C GLU A 246 3.22 -0.77 -2.46
N PHE A 247 2.30 -0.07 -3.10
CA PHE A 247 2.39 1.35 -3.41
C PHE A 247 1.30 2.07 -2.62
N MET A 248 1.62 3.23 -2.09
CA MET A 248 0.74 4.01 -1.24
C MET A 248 0.54 5.40 -1.83
N LYS A 249 -0.69 5.71 -2.25
CA LYS A 249 -1.05 7.09 -2.60
C LYS A 249 -1.22 7.91 -1.33
N LEU A 250 -0.58 9.07 -1.30
CA LEU A 250 -0.65 10.01 -0.18
C LEU A 250 -1.58 11.14 -0.56
N TYR A 251 -2.67 11.28 0.19
CA TYR A 251 -3.67 12.32 -0.03
C TYR A 251 -3.61 13.38 1.08
N LEU A 252 -3.98 14.61 0.73
CA LEU A 252 -4.30 15.67 1.68
C LEU A 252 -5.83 15.84 1.71
N TYR A 253 -6.37 15.94 2.93
CA TYR A 253 -7.74 16.39 3.19
C TYR A 253 -7.68 17.57 4.15
N GLN A 254 -8.25 18.70 3.76
CA GLN A 254 -8.32 19.91 4.57
C GLN A 254 -9.77 20.24 4.90
N LYS A 255 -10.08 20.53 6.17
CA LYS A 255 -11.46 20.91 6.55
C LYS A 255 -11.51 21.92 7.70
N ARG A 256 -12.45 22.87 7.62
CA ARG A 256 -12.76 23.78 8.72
C ARG A 256 -13.80 23.16 9.65
N LEU A 257 -13.54 23.21 10.95
CA LEU A 257 -14.43 22.70 12.00
C LEU A 257 -14.81 23.83 12.96
N SER A 258 -16.00 23.75 13.57
CA SER A 258 -16.31 24.66 14.68
C SER A 258 -15.42 24.35 15.89
N ARG A 259 -15.29 25.33 16.79
CA ARG A 259 -14.57 25.13 18.06
C ARG A 259 -15.17 23.99 18.88
N SER A 260 -16.49 23.86 18.89
CA SER A 260 -17.22 22.75 19.54
C SER A 260 -16.87 21.40 18.93
N HIS A 261 -16.81 21.27 17.60
CA HIS A 261 -16.39 20.01 16.96
C HIS A 261 -14.91 19.71 17.22
N MET A 262 -14.04 20.73 17.21
CA MET A 262 -12.63 20.57 17.60
C MET A 262 -12.47 20.08 19.04
N GLU A 263 -13.29 20.57 19.98
CA GLU A 263 -13.32 20.12 21.38
C GLU A 263 -13.84 18.69 21.49
N TRP A 264 -14.93 18.36 20.80
CA TRP A 264 -15.48 17.01 20.74
C TRP A 264 -14.44 15.99 20.24
N LEU A 265 -13.66 16.33 19.20
CA LEU A 265 -12.58 15.48 18.70
C LEU A 265 -11.46 15.29 19.74
N LYS A 266 -11.14 16.33 20.54
CA LYS A 266 -10.14 16.22 21.61
C LYS A 266 -10.62 15.28 22.71
N ASP A 267 -11.88 15.37 23.10
CA ASP A 267 -12.45 14.52 24.15
C ASP A 267 -12.42 13.04 23.73
N ARG A 268 -12.82 12.73 22.48
CA ARG A 268 -12.65 11.38 21.90
C ARG A 268 -11.19 10.92 21.86
N ALA A 269 -10.28 11.81 21.47
CA ALA A 269 -8.86 11.49 21.45
C ALA A 269 -8.28 11.17 22.85
N THR A 270 -8.87 11.71 23.92
CA THR A 270 -8.46 11.40 25.30
C THR A 270 -9.02 10.09 25.86
N GLY A 271 -9.86 9.38 25.10
CA GLY A 271 -10.34 8.03 25.43
C GLY A 271 -11.44 8.00 26.49
N LEU A 272 -12.27 9.03 26.56
CA LEU A 272 -13.37 9.13 27.51
C LEU A 272 -14.63 8.34 27.13
N GLU A 273 -14.70 7.75 25.93
CA GLU A 273 -15.85 6.94 25.49
C GLU A 273 -15.44 5.57 24.94
N HIS A 274 -16.21 4.56 25.37
CA HIS A 274 -16.34 3.17 24.92
C HIS A 274 -15.14 2.19 25.03
N GLU A 275 -15.22 1.34 26.07
CA GLU A 275 -14.45 0.11 26.23
C GLU A 275 -14.75 -0.87 25.06
N GLY A 276 -13.92 -0.88 24.02
CA GLY A 276 -14.02 -1.87 22.93
C GLY A 276 -13.48 -1.44 21.57
N GLU A 277 -13.25 -0.14 21.36
CA GLU A 277 -12.73 0.38 20.10
C GLU A 277 -11.27 -0.02 19.87
N ARG A 278 -10.99 -0.60 18.70
CA ARG A 278 -9.64 -1.06 18.30
C ARG A 278 -8.76 0.07 17.75
N ILE A 279 -9.35 1.20 17.39
CA ILE A 279 -8.70 2.37 16.78
C ILE A 279 -9.14 3.59 17.60
N ARG A 280 -8.21 4.47 17.96
CA ARG A 280 -8.52 5.75 18.64
C ARG A 280 -8.01 6.92 17.83
N LEU A 281 -8.64 8.07 17.94
CA LEU A 281 -8.11 9.31 17.35
C LEU A 281 -7.07 9.98 18.24
N LYS A 282 -6.18 10.76 17.63
CA LYS A 282 -5.25 11.66 18.30
C LYS A 282 -5.14 12.94 17.49
N LEU A 283 -5.43 14.08 18.10
CA LEU A 283 -5.20 15.40 17.50
C LEU A 283 -3.82 15.90 17.89
N VAL A 284 -3.05 16.36 16.90
CA VAL A 284 -1.72 16.98 17.12
C VAL A 284 -1.60 18.29 16.37
N PRO A 285 -0.94 19.32 16.93
CA PRO A 285 -0.55 20.50 16.15
C PRO A 285 0.28 20.10 14.92
N LEU A 286 0.03 20.75 13.78
CA LEU A 286 0.71 20.44 12.52
C LEU A 286 2.25 20.58 12.64
N ASP A 287 2.72 21.60 13.35
CA ASP A 287 4.16 21.87 13.59
C ASP A 287 4.83 20.83 14.51
N ALA A 288 4.04 20.08 15.28
CA ALA A 288 4.49 19.00 16.15
C ALA A 288 4.38 17.61 15.50
N LEU A 289 3.70 17.48 14.35
CA LEU A 289 3.38 16.20 13.72
C LEU A 289 4.61 15.30 13.53
N TRP A 290 5.70 15.86 12.99
CA TRP A 290 6.92 15.11 12.71
C TRP A 290 7.57 14.51 13.96
N ARG A 291 7.33 15.08 15.16
CA ARG A 291 7.81 14.55 16.44
C ARG A 291 6.86 13.50 16.99
N GLU A 292 5.55 13.78 16.93
CA GLU A 292 4.50 12.94 17.51
C GLU A 292 4.30 11.61 16.74
N ALA A 293 4.52 11.62 15.42
CA ALA A 293 4.38 10.48 14.54
C ALA A 293 5.71 10.09 13.87
N ALA A 294 6.85 10.40 14.50
CA ALA A 294 8.21 10.21 13.96
C ALA A 294 8.55 8.78 13.54
N ARG A 295 7.78 7.78 13.99
CA ARG A 295 8.00 6.37 13.69
C ARG A 295 7.18 5.86 12.51
N ASP A 296 6.20 6.63 12.03
CA ASP A 296 5.34 6.24 10.93
C ASP A 296 5.84 6.82 9.61
N GLY A 297 6.38 5.95 8.76
CA GLY A 297 7.00 6.37 7.49
C GLY A 297 6.03 7.09 6.55
N LYS A 298 4.76 6.66 6.49
CA LYS A 298 3.75 7.31 5.63
C LYS A 298 3.35 8.70 6.15
N THR A 299 3.30 8.90 7.46
CA THR A 299 3.08 10.23 8.05
C THR A 299 4.21 11.18 7.67
N LEU A 300 5.47 10.76 7.85
CA LEU A 300 6.63 11.57 7.51
C LEU A 300 6.71 11.88 6.01
N ALA A 301 6.40 10.90 5.16
CA ALA A 301 6.35 11.10 3.70
C ALA A 301 5.25 12.10 3.32
N ALA A 302 4.04 11.95 3.85
CA ALA A 302 2.93 12.86 3.57
C ALA A 302 3.22 14.29 4.04
N LEU A 303 3.81 14.45 5.23
CA LEU A 303 4.24 15.75 5.74
C LEU A 303 5.31 16.39 4.85
N ALA A 304 6.32 15.63 4.43
CA ALA A 304 7.36 16.14 3.55
C ALA A 304 6.81 16.60 2.20
N LEU A 305 5.90 15.83 1.58
CA LEU A 305 5.23 16.25 0.34
C LEU A 305 4.39 17.51 0.57
N TYR A 306 3.60 17.55 1.64
CA TYR A 306 2.80 18.71 2.01
C TYR A 306 3.64 19.98 2.16
N GLU A 307 4.72 19.93 2.95
CA GLU A 307 5.57 21.10 3.22
C GLU A 307 6.26 21.63 1.97
N ASN A 308 6.79 20.75 1.11
CA ASN A 308 7.43 21.17 -0.15
C ASN A 308 6.41 21.74 -1.14
N LEU A 309 5.28 21.07 -1.33
CA LEU A 309 4.21 21.55 -2.22
C LEU A 309 3.61 22.87 -1.70
N LEU A 310 3.55 23.07 -0.39
CA LEU A 310 3.09 24.33 0.22
C LEU A 310 4.07 25.46 -0.09
N GLN A 311 5.38 25.22 0.04
CA GLN A 311 6.42 26.19 -0.32
C GLN A 311 6.40 26.55 -1.82
N GLU A 312 6.03 25.61 -2.67
CA GLU A 312 5.82 25.83 -4.11
C GLU A 312 4.49 26.55 -4.44
N GLY A 313 3.62 26.80 -3.45
CA GLY A 313 2.29 27.39 -3.67
C GLY A 313 1.30 26.47 -4.38
N ARG A 314 1.49 25.15 -4.28
CA ARG A 314 0.68 24.11 -4.94
C ARG A 314 -0.33 23.44 -4.01
N ILE A 315 -0.33 23.82 -2.74
CA ILE A 315 -1.37 23.45 -1.78
C ILE A 315 -2.42 24.57 -1.74
N PRO A 316 -3.72 24.25 -1.95
CA PRO A 316 -4.78 25.24 -1.85
C PRO A 316 -4.96 25.69 -0.39
N ASP A 317 -5.49 26.90 -0.22
CA ASP A 317 -5.91 27.40 1.08
C ASP A 317 -6.94 26.46 1.74
N MET A 318 -7.09 26.58 3.05
CA MET A 318 -8.11 25.86 3.79
C MET A 318 -9.50 26.20 3.23
N PRO A 319 -10.34 25.20 2.90
CA PRO A 319 -11.65 25.46 2.32
C PRO A 319 -12.56 26.21 3.31
N ASP A 320 -13.38 27.13 2.79
CA ASP A 320 -14.33 27.90 3.61
C ASP A 320 -15.49 27.05 4.13
N GLU A 321 -15.78 25.92 3.48
CA GLU A 321 -16.89 25.04 3.83
C GLU A 321 -16.62 24.30 5.16
N GLN A 322 -17.48 24.58 6.14
CA GLN A 322 -17.46 23.94 7.45
C GLN A 322 -18.03 22.51 7.38
N ALA A 323 -17.44 21.57 8.12
CA ALA A 323 -18.02 20.23 8.30
C ALA A 323 -19.33 20.27 9.12
N GLY A 324 -20.22 19.31 8.90
CA GLY A 324 -21.40 19.12 9.73
C GLY A 324 -21.00 18.77 11.17
N GLU A 325 -21.68 19.36 12.16
CA GLU A 325 -21.38 19.10 13.56
C GLU A 325 -21.92 17.73 14.02
N PRO A 326 -21.21 17.03 14.92
CA PRO A 326 -21.77 15.93 15.68
C PRO A 326 -23.05 16.35 16.39
N ARG A 327 -24.07 15.48 16.43
CA ARG A 327 -25.16 15.67 17.39
C ARG A 327 -24.63 15.23 18.76
N LEU A 328 -24.42 16.20 19.65
CA LEU A 328 -24.07 15.97 21.06
C LEU A 328 -25.16 15.18 21.81
#